data_AF-A0A831Z755-F1
#
_entry.id   AF-A0A831Z755-F1
#
_cell.length_a   1.000
_cell.length_b   1.000
_cell.length_c   1.000
_cell.angle_alpha   90.00
_cell.angle_beta   90.00
_cell.angle_gamma   90.00
#
_symmetry.space_group_name_H-M   'P 1'
#
loop_
_entity.id
_entity.type
_entity.pdbx_description
1 polymer ?
#
loop_
_entity_poly.entity_id
_entity_poly.type
_entity_poly.pdbx_seq_one_letter_code
_entity_poly.pdbx_strand_id
1 'polypeptide(L)'
;MKLKLSLEEMLQRKELLRLELERKLGEESARRAASDYHAKRKPRPCGLTIHTVVGCTGRCKYCYLPDIGVNTSEARVYSLQPDEFSLALLYNPYFLPGRTGTYLAVGSLGEPFHPLGSNLTIQVLLS
;
A
#
# COMPACT_ATOMS: atom_id res chain seq x y z
N MET A 1 -18.87 -13.60 20.69
CA MET A 1 -18.71 -14.01 19.28
C MET A 1 -17.39 -14.76 19.16
N LYS A 2 -17.39 -16.08 18.90
CA LYS A 2 -16.14 -16.82 18.69
C LYS A 2 -15.63 -16.51 17.28
N LEU A 3 -14.47 -15.86 17.18
CA LEU A 3 -13.80 -15.64 15.90
C LEU A 3 -13.36 -17.01 15.36
N LYS A 4 -14.00 -17.45 14.26
CA LYS A 4 -13.54 -18.60 13.48
C LYS A 4 -12.69 -18.02 12.35
N LEU A 5 -11.37 -18.21 12.44
CA LEU A 5 -10.41 -17.73 11.45
C LEU A 5 -9.89 -18.94 10.68
N SER A 6 -10.22 -19.02 9.39
CA SER A 6 -9.65 -20.01 8.48
C SER A 6 -8.72 -19.32 7.49
N LEU A 7 -7.45 -19.74 7.47
CA LEU A 7 -6.48 -19.24 6.50
C LEU A 7 -6.93 -19.53 5.06
N GLU A 8 -7.52 -20.70 4.82
CA GLU A 8 -8.01 -21.10 3.51
C GLU A 8 -9.09 -20.15 3.00
N GLU A 9 -10.07 -19.82 3.85
CA GLU A 9 -11.14 -18.87 3.50
C GLU A 9 -10.58 -17.48 3.18
N MET A 10 -9.55 -17.03 3.92
CA MET A 10 -8.90 -15.73 3.67
C MET A 10 -8.14 -15.71 2.35
N LEU A 11 -7.46 -16.81 2.01
CA LEU A 11 -6.74 -16.95 0.74
C LEU A 11 -7.70 -17.03 -0.46
N GLN A 12 -8.79 -17.80 -0.33
CA GLN A 12 -9.84 -17.84 -1.35
C GLN A 12 -10.47 -16.46 -1.56
N ARG A 13 -10.80 -15.76 -0.46
CA ARG A 13 -11.34 -14.40 -0.53
C ARG A 13 -10.38 -13.42 -1.20
N LYS A 14 -9.09 -13.50 -0.88
CA LYS A 14 -8.05 -12.70 -1.53
C LYS A 14 -8.05 -12.90 -3.04
N GLU A 15 -8.11 -14.16 -3.48
CA GLU A 15 -8.09 -14.48 -4.90
C GLU A 15 -9.35 -13.97 -5.63
N LEU A 16 -10.53 -14.13 -5.03
CA LEU A 16 -11.77 -13.60 -5.58
C LEU A 16 -11.74 -12.08 -5.73
N LEU A 17 -11.28 -11.36 -4.69
CA LEU A 17 -11.13 -9.91 -4.72
C LEU A 17 -10.13 -9.46 -5.79
N ARG A 18 -9.02 -10.19 -5.95
CA ARG A 18 -8.01 -9.92 -6.99
C ARG A 18 -8.62 -9.97 -8.37
N LEU A 19 -9.30 -11.08 -8.71
CA LEU A 19 -9.95 -11.28 -10.01
C LEU A 19 -11.05 -10.24 -10.29
N GLU A 20 -11.85 -9.90 -9.28
CA GLU A 20 -12.88 -8.88 -9.39
C GLU A 20 -12.27 -7.51 -9.73
N LEU A 21 -11.22 -7.12 -9.01
CA LEU A 21 -10.58 -5.82 -9.16
C LEU A 21 -9.77 -5.72 -10.46
N GLU A 22 -9.09 -6.79 -10.88
CA GLU A 22 -8.44 -6.88 -12.20
C GLU A 22 -9.43 -6.61 -13.34
N ARG A 23 -10.59 -7.27 -13.30
CA ARG A 23 -11.63 -7.09 -14.32
C ARG A 23 -12.18 -5.67 -14.31
N LYS A 24 -12.35 -5.07 -13.13
CA LYS A 24 -12.83 -3.68 -12.98
C LYS A 24 -11.84 -2.65 -13.53
N LEU A 25 -10.54 -2.83 -13.26
CA LEU A 25 -9.50 -1.85 -13.59
C LEU A 25 -8.91 -2.01 -15.00
N GLY A 26 -9.08 -3.18 -15.62
CA GLY A 26 -8.53 -3.50 -16.92
C GLY A 26 -7.05 -3.90 -16.89
N GLU A 27 -6.57 -4.38 -18.04
CA GLU A 27 -5.27 -5.05 -18.15
C GLU A 27 -4.08 -4.12 -17.83
N GLU A 28 -4.12 -2.87 -18.28
CA GLU A 28 -3.02 -1.93 -18.08
C GLU A 28 -2.80 -1.60 -16.59
N SER A 29 -3.88 -1.31 -15.88
CA SER A 29 -3.87 -1.05 -14.44
C SER A 29 -3.44 -2.28 -13.64
N ALA A 30 -3.93 -3.46 -14.02
CA ALA A 30 -3.52 -4.72 -13.42
C ALA A 30 -2.01 -4.97 -13.60
N ARG A 31 -1.48 -4.70 -14.80
CA ARG A 31 -0.04 -4.82 -15.09
C ARG A 31 0.79 -3.85 -14.27
N ARG A 32 0.34 -2.60 -14.09
CA ARG A 32 0.99 -1.62 -13.20
C ARG A 32 1.02 -2.12 -11.76
N ALA A 33 -0.15 -2.50 -11.23
CA ALA A 33 -0.29 -3.01 -9.87
C ALA A 33 0.57 -4.25 -9.60
N ALA A 34 0.59 -5.23 -10.51
CA ALA A 34 1.40 -6.45 -10.39
C ALA A 34 2.90 -6.18 -10.41
N SER A 35 3.32 -5.16 -11.17
CA SER A 35 4.72 -4.81 -11.33
C SER A 35 5.27 -4.00 -10.15
N ASP A 36 4.37 -3.33 -9.41
CA ASP A 36 4.68 -2.41 -8.34
C ASP A 36 5.41 -3.05 -7.15
N TYR A 37 6.16 -2.23 -6.41
CA TYR A 37 6.89 -2.64 -5.23
C TYR A 37 5.98 -3.22 -4.13
N HIS A 38 4.79 -2.65 -3.94
CA HIS A 38 3.81 -3.11 -2.94
C HIS A 38 3.31 -4.52 -3.23
N ALA A 39 3.35 -4.98 -4.48
CA ALA A 39 2.94 -6.33 -4.88
C ALA A 39 3.95 -7.44 -4.51
N LYS A 40 5.15 -7.07 -4.05
CA LYS A 40 6.25 -8.05 -3.84
C LYS A 40 6.91 -7.91 -2.48
N ARG A 41 6.77 -6.75 -1.83
CA ARG A 41 7.44 -6.41 -0.58
C ARG A 41 7.06 -7.35 0.57
N LYS A 42 8.06 -7.80 1.34
CA LYS A 42 7.87 -8.46 2.63
C LYS A 42 7.44 -7.47 3.73
N PRO A 43 6.57 -7.86 4.67
CA PRO A 43 6.23 -7.04 5.82
C PRO A 43 7.47 -6.70 6.67
N ARG A 44 7.43 -5.53 7.29
CA ARG A 44 8.36 -5.08 8.33
C ARG A 44 7.74 -5.38 9.72
N PRO A 45 8.45 -5.16 10.84
CA PRO A 45 7.86 -5.33 12.17
C PRO A 45 6.56 -4.55 12.39
N CYS A 46 6.39 -3.43 11.66
CA CYS A 46 5.16 -2.62 11.64
C CYS A 46 4.13 -3.03 10.58
N GLY A 47 4.23 -4.23 10.00
CA GLY A 47 3.32 -4.71 8.94
C GLY A 47 3.78 -4.38 7.52
N LEU A 48 2.84 -4.40 6.56
CA LEU A 48 3.10 -3.95 5.19
C LEU A 48 2.93 -2.43 5.11
N THR A 49 3.94 -1.75 4.56
CA THR A 49 3.92 -0.30 4.41
C THR A 49 3.35 0.11 3.06
N ILE A 50 2.45 1.08 3.04
CA ILE A 50 1.90 1.73 1.86
C ILE A 50 2.55 3.11 1.70
N HIS A 51 3.03 3.40 0.50
CA HIS A 51 3.69 4.64 0.16
C HIS A 51 2.85 5.41 -0.87
N THR A 52 2.13 6.42 -0.42
CA THR A 52 1.37 7.35 -1.29
C THR A 52 2.17 8.60 -1.65
N VAL A 53 3.22 8.88 -0.87
CA VAL A 53 4.19 9.96 -1.10
C VAL A 53 5.59 9.40 -0.90
N VAL A 54 6.51 9.77 -1.80
CA VAL A 54 7.94 9.47 -1.70
C VAL A 54 8.72 10.78 -1.65
N GLY A 55 9.64 10.87 -0.69
CA GLY A 55 10.30 12.12 -0.32
C GLY A 55 9.48 12.94 0.68
N CYS A 56 10.11 13.92 1.31
CA CYS A 56 9.45 14.79 2.30
C CYS A 56 10.17 16.13 2.44
N THR A 57 9.43 17.23 2.46
CA THR A 57 9.99 18.58 2.65
C THR A 57 10.05 19.02 4.12
N GLY A 58 9.55 18.20 5.05
CA GLY A 58 9.38 18.57 6.46
C GLY A 58 10.67 18.68 7.28
N ARG A 59 11.78 18.07 6.81
CA ARG A 59 13.13 18.16 7.42
C ARG A 59 13.15 18.03 8.96
N CYS A 60 12.38 17.09 9.49
CA CYS A 60 12.26 16.90 10.94
C CYS A 60 13.62 16.54 11.55
N LYS A 61 13.94 17.09 12.72
CA LYS A 61 15.22 16.86 13.42
C LYS A 61 15.53 15.38 13.70
N TYR A 62 14.50 14.55 13.79
CA TYR A 62 14.57 13.12 14.07
C TYR A 62 14.36 12.23 12.82
N CYS A 63 14.36 12.82 11.63
CA CYS A 63 14.02 12.10 10.40
C CYS A 63 15.16 11.17 9.96
N TYR A 64 14.86 9.87 9.80
CA TYR A 64 15.81 8.87 9.29
C TYR A 64 15.85 8.79 7.75
N LEU A 65 14.95 9.49 7.05
CA LEU A 65 14.85 9.41 5.58
C LEU A 65 16.16 9.76 4.84
N PRO A 66 16.93 10.80 5.25
CA PRO A 66 18.22 11.08 4.64
C PRO A 66 19.21 9.92 4.77
N ASP A 67 19.22 9.24 5.92
CA ASP A 67 20.15 8.15 6.22
C ASP A 67 19.93 6.92 5.32
N ILE A 68 18.71 6.77 4.79
CA ILE A 68 18.34 5.70 3.84
C ILE A 68 18.28 6.18 2.39
N GLY A 69 18.77 7.40 2.11
CA GLY A 69 18.88 7.94 0.75
C GLY A 69 17.58 8.49 0.15
N VAL A 70 16.56 8.75 0.96
CA VAL A 70 15.31 9.36 0.49
C VAL A 70 15.48 10.88 0.40
N ASN A 71 15.02 11.47 -0.72
CA ASN A 71 15.14 12.91 -0.95
C ASN A 71 14.29 13.71 0.06
N THR A 72 14.92 14.63 0.80
CA THR A 72 14.23 15.52 1.76
C THR A 72 14.12 16.98 1.32
N SER A 73 14.41 17.24 0.05
CA SER A 73 14.24 18.55 -0.59
C SER A 73 13.00 18.59 -1.49
N GLU A 74 12.49 17.43 -1.89
CA GLU A 74 11.27 17.32 -2.68
C GLU A 74 10.37 16.21 -2.13
N ALA A 75 9.08 16.30 -2.44
CA ALA A 75 8.10 15.23 -2.21
C ALA A 75 7.35 14.99 -3.52
N ARG A 76 7.04 13.73 -3.81
CA ARG A 76 6.35 13.31 -5.03
C ARG A 76 5.20 12.38 -4.68
N VAL A 77 4.06 12.58 -5.33
CA VAL A 77 2.91 11.69 -5.23
C VAL A 77 3.25 10.39 -5.95
N TYR A 78 2.88 9.26 -5.35
CA TYR A 78 3.08 7.94 -5.95
C TYR A 78 2.24 7.79 -7.22
N SER A 79 2.71 7.00 -8.18
CA SER A 79 2.09 6.91 -9.50
C SER A 79 0.84 6.03 -9.57
N LEU A 80 0.66 5.12 -8.60
CA LEU A 80 -0.52 4.26 -8.56
C LEU A 80 -1.78 5.04 -8.22
N GLN A 81 -2.88 4.67 -8.88
CA GLN A 81 -4.22 5.10 -8.54
C GLN A 81 -4.74 4.35 -7.29
N PRO A 82 -5.78 4.86 -6.59
CA PRO A 82 -6.25 4.28 -5.34
C PRO A 82 -6.53 2.77 -5.40
N ASP A 83 -7.38 2.34 -6.34
CA ASP A 83 -7.73 0.92 -6.51
C ASP A 83 -6.53 0.07 -6.96
N GLU A 84 -5.52 0.66 -7.61
CA GLU A 84 -4.29 -0.05 -8.00
C GLU A 84 -3.42 -0.39 -6.79
N PHE A 85 -3.46 0.38 -5.69
CA PHE A 85 -2.82 -0.01 -4.43
C PHE A 85 -3.46 -1.26 -3.85
N SER A 86 -4.79 -1.30 -3.79
CA SER A 86 -5.54 -2.46 -3.32
C SER A 86 -5.23 -3.69 -4.17
N LEU A 87 -5.18 -3.54 -5.50
CA LEU A 87 -4.80 -4.64 -6.38
C LEU A 87 -3.33 -5.06 -6.19
N ALA A 88 -2.40 -4.12 -6.03
CA ALA A 88 -1.00 -4.43 -5.75
C ALA A 88 -0.86 -5.24 -4.44
N LEU A 89 -1.57 -4.85 -3.38
CA LEU A 89 -1.60 -5.63 -2.14
C LEU A 89 -2.20 -7.01 -2.36
N LEU A 90 -3.26 -7.16 -3.15
CA LEU A 90 -3.85 -8.47 -3.47
C LEU A 90 -2.90 -9.38 -4.26
N TYR A 91 -1.96 -8.84 -5.05
CA TYR A 91 -0.87 -9.62 -5.62
C TYR A 91 0.20 -10.05 -4.61
N ASN A 92 0.36 -9.30 -3.51
CA ASN A 92 1.44 -9.54 -2.55
C ASN A 92 1.25 -10.86 -1.79
N PRO A 93 2.19 -11.82 -1.86
CA PRO A 93 2.02 -13.12 -1.19
C PRO A 93 1.92 -13.04 0.34
N TYR A 94 2.38 -11.94 0.94
CA TYR A 94 2.35 -11.71 2.40
C TYR A 94 1.12 -10.91 2.86
N PHE A 95 0.25 -10.49 1.95
CA PHE A 95 -0.97 -9.77 2.26
C PHE A 95 -2.16 -10.72 2.40
N LEU A 96 -2.95 -10.53 3.45
CA LEU A 96 -4.27 -11.11 3.63
C LEU A 96 -5.29 -9.98 3.84
N PRO A 97 -6.40 -9.95 3.10
CA PRO A 97 -7.40 -8.90 3.24
C PRO A 97 -8.29 -9.11 4.47
N GLY A 98 -8.91 -8.02 4.92
CA GLY A 98 -9.92 -8.02 5.98
C GLY A 98 -9.42 -7.49 7.33
N ARG A 99 -10.36 -7.32 8.28
CA ARG A 99 -10.11 -6.66 9.58
C ARG A 99 -9.07 -7.34 10.46
N THR A 100 -8.90 -8.65 10.29
CA THR A 100 -7.93 -9.49 11.00
C THR A 100 -6.82 -9.98 10.06
N GLY A 101 -6.71 -9.35 8.88
CA GLY A 101 -5.69 -9.64 7.89
C GLY A 101 -4.35 -8.98 8.21
N THR A 102 -3.55 -8.76 7.17
CA THR A 102 -2.24 -8.15 7.33
C THR A 102 -2.38 -6.69 7.77
N TYR A 103 -1.67 -6.31 8.83
CA TYR A 103 -1.62 -4.93 9.30
C TYR A 103 -0.92 -4.03 8.28
N LEU A 104 -1.52 -2.87 8.00
CA LEU A 104 -1.05 -1.91 7.02
C LEU A 104 -0.62 -0.62 7.73
N ALA A 105 0.60 -0.16 7.45
CA ALA A 105 1.12 1.13 7.89
C ALA A 105 1.25 2.06 6.68
N VAL A 106 0.88 3.33 6.79
CA VAL A 106 1.02 4.30 5.68
C VAL A 106 2.15 5.29 5.99
N GLY A 107 3.04 5.53 5.04
CA GLY A 107 4.17 6.46 5.19
C GLY A 107 5.52 5.78 5.01
N SER A 108 6.48 6.03 5.92
CA SER A 108 7.84 5.45 5.92
C SER A 108 8.80 5.89 4.81
N LEU A 109 8.33 6.36 3.64
CA LEU A 109 9.18 6.96 2.60
C LEU A 109 8.84 8.42 2.30
N GLY A 110 7.91 8.98 3.06
CA GLY A 110 7.39 10.34 2.94
C GLY A 110 6.34 10.59 4.01
N GLU A 111 5.84 11.82 4.09
CA GLU A 111 4.71 12.20 4.96
C GLU A 111 3.39 11.93 4.22
N PRO A 112 2.55 10.97 4.66
CA PRO A 112 1.30 10.62 3.97
C PRO A 112 0.33 11.79 3.82
N PHE A 113 0.33 12.72 4.77
CA PHE A 113 -0.52 13.91 4.73
C PHE A 113 0.23 15.15 4.24
N HIS A 114 1.34 14.98 3.52
CA HIS A 114 1.98 16.07 2.81
C HIS A 114 0.95 16.73 1.87
N PRO A 115 0.91 18.08 1.75
CA PRO A 115 -0.12 18.77 0.97
C PRO A 115 -0.29 18.29 -0.48
N LEU A 116 0.78 17.76 -1.08
CA LEU A 116 0.75 17.19 -2.44
C LEU A 116 0.01 15.85 -2.53
N GLY A 117 0.01 15.02 -1.49
CA GLY A 117 -0.42 13.62 -1.54
C GLY A 117 -1.52 13.22 -0.57
N SER A 118 -1.96 14.12 0.32
CA SER A 118 -2.97 13.83 1.34
C SER A 118 -4.29 13.30 0.75
N ASN A 119 -4.72 13.80 -0.41
CA ASN A 119 -5.91 13.32 -1.09
C ASN A 119 -5.77 11.86 -1.54
N LEU A 120 -4.65 11.51 -2.18
CA LEU A 120 -4.38 10.12 -2.57
C LEU A 120 -4.35 9.19 -1.35
N THR A 121 -3.69 9.63 -0.26
CA THR A 121 -3.68 8.89 1.01
C THR A 121 -5.08 8.59 1.52
N ILE A 122 -5.97 9.59 1.54
CA ILE A 122 -7.35 9.40 1.99
C ILE A 122 -8.10 8.44 1.05
N GLN A 123 -7.94 8.57 -0.26
CA GLN A 123 -8.59 7.69 -1.23
C GLN A 123 -8.14 6.23 -1.06
N VAL A 124 -6.85 5.98 -0.86
CA VAL A 124 -6.31 4.63 -0.61
C VAL A 124 -6.80 4.05 0.72
N LEU A 125 -7.01 4.88 1.75
CA LEU A 125 -7.53 4.41 3.03
C LEU A 125 -9.04 4.09 2.98
N LEU A 126 -9.76 4.62 1.99
CA LEU A 126 -11.20 4.45 1.83
C LEU A 126 -11.60 3.51 0.68
N SER A 127 -10.64 3.09 -0.16
CA SER A 127 -10.84 2.12 -1.25
C SER A 127 -10.97 0.69 -0.72
#